data_AF-A0AAV8UYS2-F1
#
_entry.id   AF-A0AAV8UYS2-F1
#
_cell.length_a   1.000
_cell.length_b   1.000
_cell.length_c   1.000
_cell.angle_alpha   90.00
_cell.angle_beta   90.00
_cell.angle_gamma   90.00
#
_symmetry.space_group_name_H-M   'P 1'
#
loop_
_entity.id
_entity.type
_entity.pdbx_description
1 polymer ?
#
loop_
_entity_poly.entity_id
_entity_poly.type
_entity_poly.pdbx_seq_one_letter_code
_entity_poly.pdbx_strand_id
1 'polypeptide(L)'
;MPDMLVRYKKGKTNFEIITKEGSVSQYREGTIKNTDDVVVANVIFTNHSKGERASDEQLRSAFDTDDLSQCLEKILLTGEPQLSVAERKAKVEQKRKEIVDYFRKYYVEPRTKLPLPAQRIDAALTQAKIRVDPDTPAARQAADAASKVVAVMPMSKSTLDGTIKIPHQYVGSAMGSVSKYCQVVKDGYTSEGSSISVSVAPGDYDMLISDLTKATKGNFTFDIEGQQKAMASGNEATEKKKGGKVGKKGKGGKK
;
A
#
# COMPACT_ATOMS: atom_id res chain seq x y z
N MET A 1 -0.58 -9.79 -31.26
CA MET A 1 -0.92 -8.77 -30.24
C MET A 1 -2.00 -9.38 -29.38
N PRO A 2 -1.94 -9.29 -28.05
CA PRO A 2 -3.05 -9.73 -27.20
C PRO A 2 -4.27 -8.85 -27.45
N ASP A 3 -5.46 -9.43 -27.29
CA ASP A 3 -6.73 -8.74 -27.47
C ASP A 3 -7.09 -7.90 -26.24
N MET A 4 -7.69 -6.74 -26.47
CA MET A 4 -8.14 -5.80 -25.46
C MET A 4 -9.65 -5.54 -25.62
N LEU A 5 -10.39 -5.59 -24.51
CA LEU A 5 -11.82 -5.33 -24.50
C LEU A 5 -12.07 -3.84 -24.27
N VAL A 6 -12.92 -3.20 -25.07
CA VAL A 6 -13.43 -1.85 -24.76
C VAL A 6 -14.89 -1.98 -24.38
N ARG A 7 -15.27 -1.43 -23.22
CA ARG A 7 -16.65 -1.48 -22.73
C ARG A 7 -17.29 -0.11 -22.75
N TYR A 8 -18.47 -0.01 -23.32
CA TYR A 8 -19.35 1.14 -23.26
C TYR A 8 -20.61 0.78 -22.48
N LYS A 9 -21.04 1.63 -21.54
CA LYS A 9 -22.23 1.40 -20.74
C LYS A 9 -23.29 2.45 -21.04
N LYS A 10 -24.50 2.02 -21.39
CA LYS A 10 -25.67 2.88 -21.59
C LYS A 10 -26.84 2.33 -20.78
N GLY A 11 -27.26 3.09 -19.78
CA GLY A 11 -28.31 2.65 -18.85
C GLY A 11 -27.91 1.36 -18.12
N LYS A 12 -28.69 0.29 -18.34
CA LYS A 12 -28.44 -1.04 -17.74
C LYS A 12 -27.68 -2.00 -18.66
N THR A 13 -27.44 -1.61 -19.91
CA THR A 13 -26.83 -2.48 -20.93
C THR A 13 -25.36 -2.12 -21.10
N ASN A 14 -24.50 -3.14 -21.17
CA ASN A 14 -23.10 -3.00 -21.54
C ASN A 14 -22.94 -3.40 -23.01
N PHE A 15 -22.05 -2.72 -23.71
CA PHE A 15 -21.63 -3.01 -25.07
C PHE A 15 -20.12 -3.17 -25.07
N GLU A 16 -19.63 -4.22 -25.71
CA GLU A 16 -18.24 -4.65 -25.65
C GLU A 16 -17.72 -4.91 -27.05
N ILE A 17 -16.52 -4.42 -27.34
CA ILE A 17 -15.80 -4.68 -28.58
C ILE A 17 -14.41 -5.21 -28.27
N ILE A 18 -13.86 -6.00 -29.20
CA ILE A 18 -12.51 -6.54 -29.10
C ILE A 18 -11.61 -5.72 -30.01
N THR A 19 -10.49 -5.24 -29.48
CA THR A 19 -9.54 -4.37 -30.17
C THR A 19 -8.13 -4.91 -30.00
N LYS A 20 -7.22 -4.51 -30.89
CA LYS A 20 -5.79 -4.80 -30.73
C LYS A 20 -5.23 -3.93 -29.60
N GLU A 21 -4.36 -4.47 -28.77
CA GLU A 21 -3.70 -3.70 -27.69
C GLU A 21 -3.04 -2.42 -28.22
N GLY A 22 -3.22 -1.30 -27.51
CA GLY A 22 -2.69 0.02 -27.88
C GLY A 22 -3.40 0.75 -29.03
N SER A 23 -4.16 0.04 -29.87
CA SER A 23 -4.78 0.62 -31.08
C SER A 23 -5.89 1.64 -30.77
N VAL A 24 -6.58 1.51 -29.63
CA VAL A 24 -7.67 2.44 -29.22
C VAL A 24 -7.12 3.82 -28.92
N SER A 25 -5.97 3.92 -28.25
CA SER A 25 -5.31 5.20 -27.99
C SER A 25 -4.87 5.85 -29.30
N GLN A 26 -4.25 5.06 -30.19
CA GLN A 26 -3.83 5.53 -31.52
C GLN A 26 -5.01 6.02 -32.38
N TYR A 27 -6.17 5.38 -32.27
CA TYR A 27 -7.40 5.81 -32.94
C TYR A 27 -7.91 7.14 -32.39
N ARG A 28 -7.92 7.30 -31.06
CA ARG A 28 -8.33 8.57 -30.40
C ARG A 28 -7.38 9.72 -30.71
N GLU A 29 -6.10 9.43 -30.90
CA GLU A 29 -5.09 10.40 -31.31
C GLU A 29 -5.13 10.72 -32.82
N GLY A 30 -5.95 10.00 -33.60
CA GLY A 30 -6.09 10.17 -35.05
C GLY A 30 -4.97 9.55 -35.88
N THR A 31 -4.09 8.75 -35.26
CA THR A 31 -3.02 8.00 -35.95
C THR A 31 -3.60 6.88 -36.81
N ILE A 32 -4.56 6.13 -36.26
CA ILE A 32 -5.38 5.17 -37.02
C ILE A 32 -6.71 5.84 -37.33
N LYS A 33 -7.16 5.79 -38.59
CA LYS A 33 -8.40 6.45 -39.03
C LYS A 33 -9.56 5.49 -39.26
N ASN A 34 -9.26 4.25 -39.64
CA ASN A 34 -10.30 3.24 -39.90
C ASN A 34 -10.57 2.41 -38.64
N THR A 35 -11.84 2.21 -38.30
CA THR A 35 -12.26 1.34 -37.20
C THR A 35 -11.83 -0.11 -37.43
N ASP A 36 -11.84 -0.59 -38.68
CA ASP A 36 -11.46 -1.96 -39.05
C ASP A 36 -9.99 -2.30 -38.69
N ASP A 37 -9.12 -1.29 -38.69
CA ASP A 37 -7.71 -1.47 -38.35
C ASP A 37 -7.49 -1.63 -36.84
N VAL A 38 -8.46 -1.16 -36.04
CA VAL A 38 -8.45 -1.15 -34.56
C VAL A 38 -9.12 -2.39 -33.99
N VAL A 39 -10.31 -2.73 -34.49
CA VAL A 39 -11.10 -3.85 -33.99
C VAL A 39 -10.56 -5.19 -34.50
N VAL A 40 -10.70 -6.23 -33.69
CA VAL A 40 -10.36 -7.61 -34.08
C VAL A 40 -11.50 -8.23 -34.88
N ALA A 41 -12.74 -7.82 -34.59
CA ALA A 41 -13.93 -8.24 -35.31
C ALA A 41 -14.96 -7.11 -35.34
N ASN A 42 -15.64 -6.95 -36.48
CA ASN A 42 -16.79 -6.06 -36.64
C ASN A 42 -18.03 -6.67 -35.99
N VAL A 43 -18.01 -6.79 -34.66
CA VAL A 43 -19.12 -7.31 -33.85
C VAL A 43 -19.16 -6.54 -32.53
N ILE A 44 -20.35 -6.09 -32.14
CA ILE A 44 -20.62 -5.52 -30.81
C ILE A 44 -21.30 -6.59 -29.96
N PHE A 45 -20.70 -6.88 -28.81
CA PHE A 45 -21.21 -7.85 -27.84
C PHE A 45 -21.94 -7.16 -26.70
N THR A 46 -22.99 -7.77 -26.15
CA THR A 46 -23.50 -7.40 -24.82
C THR A 46 -22.71 -8.09 -23.71
N ASN A 47 -22.13 -9.26 -24.04
CA ASN A 47 -21.18 -9.97 -23.20
C ASN A 47 -20.23 -10.82 -24.07
N HIS A 48 -19.01 -10.32 -24.28
CA HIS A 48 -18.01 -11.00 -25.09
C HIS A 48 -17.62 -12.37 -24.49
N SER A 49 -17.50 -12.45 -23.16
CA SER A 49 -17.07 -13.69 -22.48
C SER A 49 -18.09 -14.84 -22.64
N LYS A 50 -19.35 -14.51 -22.93
CA LYS A 50 -20.42 -15.48 -23.20
C LYS A 50 -20.74 -15.60 -24.69
N GLY A 51 -20.11 -14.80 -25.56
CA GLY A 51 -20.43 -14.74 -26.99
C GLY A 51 -21.78 -14.10 -27.31
N GLU A 52 -22.38 -13.36 -26.39
CA GLU A 52 -23.69 -12.72 -26.57
C GLU A 52 -23.54 -11.43 -27.40
N ARG A 53 -24.17 -11.39 -28.58
CA ARG A 53 -24.14 -10.24 -29.49
C ARG A 53 -25.24 -9.24 -29.15
N ALA A 54 -24.97 -7.95 -29.40
CA ALA A 54 -26.01 -6.94 -29.35
C ALA A 54 -27.00 -7.14 -30.51
N SER A 55 -28.29 -7.08 -30.20
CA SER A 55 -29.35 -7.02 -31.22
C SER A 55 -29.52 -5.61 -31.77
N ASP A 56 -30.07 -5.48 -32.97
CA ASP A 56 -30.30 -4.19 -33.62
C ASP A 56 -31.20 -3.26 -32.78
N GLU A 57 -32.14 -3.83 -32.03
CA GLU A 57 -33.00 -3.08 -31.09
C GLU A 57 -32.18 -2.47 -29.94
N GLN A 58 -31.24 -3.23 -29.38
CA GLN A 58 -30.34 -2.74 -28.33
C GLN A 58 -29.37 -1.68 -28.86
N LEU A 59 -28.89 -1.85 -30.10
CA LEU A 59 -28.03 -0.86 -30.74
C LEU A 59 -28.79 0.45 -30.97
N ARG A 60 -29.97 0.40 -31.61
CA ARG A 60 -30.83 1.57 -31.80
C ARG A 60 -31.15 2.28 -30.49
N SER A 61 -31.49 1.53 -29.44
CA SER A 61 -31.82 2.12 -28.13
C SER A 61 -30.62 2.79 -27.44
N ALA A 62 -29.39 2.37 -27.72
CA ALA A 62 -28.20 2.86 -27.02
C ALA A 62 -27.42 3.93 -27.81
N PHE A 63 -27.38 3.77 -29.13
CA PHE A 63 -26.57 4.57 -30.05
C PHE A 63 -27.41 5.47 -30.96
N ASP A 64 -28.74 5.35 -30.94
CA ASP A 64 -29.69 6.03 -31.83
C ASP A 64 -29.61 5.56 -33.30
N THR A 65 -28.90 4.45 -33.55
CA THR A 65 -28.68 3.82 -34.86
C THR A 65 -28.37 2.32 -34.68
N ASP A 66 -28.65 1.50 -35.70
CA ASP A 66 -28.16 0.11 -35.84
C ASP A 66 -26.95 0.00 -36.79
N ASP A 67 -26.48 1.11 -37.36
CA ASP A 67 -25.27 1.10 -38.17
C ASP A 67 -24.06 0.73 -37.30
N LEU A 68 -23.52 -0.45 -37.58
CA LEU A 68 -22.42 -1.04 -36.84
C LEU A 68 -21.19 -0.14 -36.84
N SER A 69 -20.85 0.51 -37.95
CA SER A 69 -19.66 1.36 -38.08
C SER A 69 -19.74 2.57 -37.16
N GLN A 70 -20.89 3.26 -37.13
CA GLN A 70 -21.14 4.38 -36.23
C GLN A 70 -21.14 3.95 -34.76
N CYS A 71 -21.70 2.78 -34.46
CA CYS A 71 -21.68 2.24 -33.10
C CYS A 71 -20.25 1.91 -32.64
N LEU A 72 -19.44 1.28 -33.49
CA LEU A 72 -18.03 0.96 -33.21
C LEU A 72 -17.22 2.24 -32.95
N GLU A 73 -17.35 3.25 -33.80
CA GLU A 73 -16.68 4.54 -33.63
C GLU A 73 -17.03 5.18 -32.28
N LYS A 74 -18.32 5.21 -31.92
CA LYS A 74 -18.79 5.76 -30.64
C LYS A 74 -18.20 4.99 -29.45
N ILE A 75 -18.14 3.65 -29.51
CA ILE A 75 -17.53 2.83 -28.47
C ILE A 75 -16.01 3.07 -28.39
N LEU A 76 -15.32 3.18 -29.51
CA LEU A 76 -13.88 3.46 -29.54
C LEU A 76 -13.53 4.82 -28.94
N LEU A 77 -14.32 5.85 -29.23
CA LEU A 77 -14.09 7.21 -28.74
C LEU A 77 -14.49 7.38 -27.27
N THR A 78 -15.61 6.80 -26.84
CA THR A 78 -16.21 7.09 -25.52
C THR A 78 -16.21 5.92 -24.53
N GLY A 79 -15.94 4.70 -25.00
CA GLY A 79 -15.86 3.51 -24.16
C GLY A 79 -14.62 3.49 -23.27
N GLU A 80 -14.62 2.63 -22.26
CA GLU A 80 -13.51 2.43 -21.34
C GLU A 80 -12.70 1.19 -21.77
N PRO A 81 -11.44 1.38 -22.23
CA PRO A 81 -10.54 0.26 -22.48
C PRO A 81 -10.30 -0.51 -21.18
N GLN A 82 -10.61 -1.80 -21.19
CA GLN A 82 -10.29 -2.70 -20.10
C GLN A 82 -8.86 -3.18 -20.27
N LEU A 83 -8.15 -3.35 -19.15
CA LEU A 83 -6.81 -3.93 -19.17
C LEU A 83 -6.82 -5.27 -19.90
N SER A 84 -5.85 -5.49 -20.79
CA SER A 84 -5.67 -6.78 -21.42
C SER A 84 -5.38 -7.85 -20.35
N VAL A 85 -5.64 -9.12 -20.65
CA VAL A 85 -5.32 -10.22 -19.71
C VAL A 85 -3.82 -10.20 -19.36
N ALA A 86 -2.97 -9.87 -20.33
CA ALA A 86 -1.53 -9.74 -20.15
C ALA A 86 -1.17 -8.55 -19.25
N GLU A 87 -1.72 -7.36 -19.51
CA GLU A 87 -1.50 -6.16 -18.68
C GLU A 87 -1.97 -6.37 -17.24
N ARG A 88 -3.16 -6.94 -17.06
CA ARG A 88 -3.69 -7.23 -15.73
C ARG A 88 -2.78 -8.22 -14.99
N LYS A 89 -2.30 -9.26 -15.66
CA LYS A 89 -1.35 -10.22 -15.08
C LYS A 89 -0.04 -9.53 -14.69
N ALA A 90 0.49 -8.66 -15.54
CA ALA A 90 1.70 -7.89 -15.25
C ALA A 90 1.52 -6.96 -14.04
N LYS A 91 0.40 -6.23 -13.95
CA LYS A 91 0.08 -5.39 -12.77
C LYS A 91 -0.04 -6.22 -11.50
N VAL A 92 -0.68 -7.38 -11.56
CA VAL A 92 -0.79 -8.30 -10.42
C VAL A 92 0.58 -8.81 -9.98
N GLU A 93 1.44 -9.21 -10.92
CA GLU A 93 2.79 -9.67 -10.62
C GLU A 93 3.64 -8.55 -10.00
N GLN A 94 3.55 -7.33 -10.54
CA GLN A 94 4.24 -6.17 -10.00
C GLN A 94 3.77 -5.86 -8.57
N LYS A 95 2.44 -5.84 -8.36
CA LYS A 95 1.87 -5.62 -7.03
C LYS A 95 2.28 -6.71 -6.04
N ARG A 96 2.39 -7.94 -6.51
CA ARG A 96 2.85 -9.07 -5.71
C ARG A 96 4.32 -8.92 -5.29
N LYS A 97 5.20 -8.43 -6.17
CA LYS A 97 6.58 -8.09 -5.82
C LYS A 97 6.64 -7.01 -4.73
N GLU A 98 5.81 -5.96 -4.84
CA GLU A 98 5.70 -4.92 -3.80
C GLU A 98 5.26 -5.48 -2.44
N ILE A 99 4.31 -6.43 -2.43
CA ILE A 99 3.88 -7.12 -1.20
C ILE A 99 5.04 -7.95 -0.61
N VAL A 100 5.78 -8.67 -1.45
CA VAL A 100 6.97 -9.43 -1.00
C VAL A 100 8.00 -8.49 -0.38
N ASP A 101 8.31 -7.37 -1.02
CA ASP A 101 9.28 -6.40 -0.50
C ASP A 101 8.80 -5.74 0.79
N TYR A 102 7.49 -5.49 0.94
CA TYR A 102 6.91 -5.06 2.22
C TYR A 102 7.21 -6.07 3.34
N PHE A 103 6.96 -7.37 3.10
CA PHE A 103 7.27 -8.39 4.09
C PHE A 103 8.77 -8.48 4.41
N ARG A 104 9.64 -8.37 3.40
CA ARG A 104 11.10 -8.36 3.62
C ARG A 104 11.56 -7.18 4.48
N LYS A 105 10.91 -6.03 4.31
CA LYS A 105 11.24 -4.79 5.02
C LYS A 105 10.78 -4.81 6.48
N TYR A 106 9.58 -5.32 6.74
CA TYR A 106 8.93 -5.20 8.04
C TYR A 106 8.87 -6.50 8.86
N TYR A 107 9.28 -7.64 8.29
CA TYR A 107 9.24 -8.93 8.98
C TYR A 107 10.57 -9.67 8.88
N VAL A 108 10.86 -10.42 9.93
CA VAL A 108 12.08 -11.22 10.08
C VAL A 108 11.74 -12.63 10.52
N GLU A 109 12.70 -13.52 10.36
CA GLU A 109 12.60 -14.88 10.90
C GLU A 109 12.57 -14.84 12.44
N PRO A 110 11.58 -15.45 13.13
CA PRO A 110 11.42 -15.30 14.57
C PRO A 110 12.63 -15.78 15.38
N ARG A 111 13.32 -16.84 14.89
CA ARG A 111 14.45 -17.44 15.59
C ARG A 111 15.77 -16.69 15.40
N THR A 112 16.10 -16.33 14.16
CA THR A 112 17.41 -15.73 13.82
C THR A 112 17.37 -14.21 13.73
N LYS A 113 16.17 -13.61 13.68
CA LYS A 113 15.95 -12.17 13.42
C LYS A 113 16.55 -11.66 12.11
N LEU A 114 16.87 -12.58 11.19
CA LEU A 114 17.41 -12.23 9.88
C LEU A 114 16.27 -11.95 8.88
N PRO A 115 16.54 -11.13 7.84
CA PRO A 115 15.60 -10.90 6.75
C PRO A 115 15.18 -12.20 6.06
N LEU A 116 13.90 -12.30 5.72
CA LEU A 116 13.34 -13.44 5.00
C LEU A 116 13.67 -13.36 3.49
N PRO A 117 14.09 -14.47 2.85
CA PRO A 117 14.32 -14.48 1.40
C PRO A 117 13.04 -14.21 0.60
N ALA A 118 13.15 -13.43 -0.48
CA ALA A 118 12.01 -13.04 -1.32
C ALA A 118 11.23 -14.26 -1.87
N GLN A 119 11.94 -15.26 -2.39
CA GLN A 119 11.34 -16.50 -2.90
C GLN A 119 10.55 -17.26 -1.83
N ARG A 120 10.98 -17.21 -0.57
CA ARG A 120 10.30 -17.90 0.53
C ARG A 120 8.99 -17.22 0.89
N ILE A 121 8.98 -15.89 0.94
CA ILE A 121 7.75 -15.10 1.14
C ILE A 121 6.80 -15.32 -0.04
N ASP A 122 7.30 -15.30 -1.27
CA ASP A 122 6.46 -15.49 -2.45
C ASP A 122 5.81 -16.89 -2.48
N ALA A 123 6.56 -17.94 -2.12
CA ALA A 123 6.02 -19.28 -1.95
C ALA A 123 4.94 -19.33 -0.85
N ALA A 124 5.17 -18.65 0.29
CA ALA A 124 4.20 -18.55 1.37
C ALA A 124 2.91 -17.82 0.95
N LEU A 125 3.02 -16.75 0.15
CA LEU A 125 1.86 -16.05 -0.44
C LEU A 125 1.04 -16.98 -1.36
N THR A 126 1.71 -17.80 -2.19
CA THR A 126 1.04 -18.81 -3.03
C THR A 126 0.33 -19.85 -2.18
N GLN A 127 1.02 -20.42 -1.18
CA GLN A 127 0.49 -21.49 -0.35
C GLN A 127 -0.66 -21.01 0.54
N ALA A 128 -0.60 -19.77 1.04
CA ALA A 128 -1.70 -19.11 1.75
C ALA A 128 -2.85 -18.67 0.83
N LYS A 129 -2.75 -18.92 -0.48
CA LYS A 129 -3.75 -18.56 -1.50
C LYS A 129 -4.13 -17.08 -1.45
N ILE A 130 -3.15 -16.21 -1.25
CA ILE A 130 -3.39 -14.76 -1.20
C ILE A 130 -3.74 -14.27 -2.60
N ARG A 131 -4.95 -13.73 -2.74
CA ARG A 131 -5.38 -13.05 -3.95
C ARG A 131 -4.86 -11.62 -3.93
N VAL A 132 -4.08 -11.27 -4.94
CA VAL A 132 -3.53 -9.92 -5.11
C VAL A 132 -4.45 -9.09 -5.98
N ASP A 133 -4.81 -7.91 -5.48
CA ASP A 133 -5.57 -6.90 -6.19
C ASP A 133 -4.61 -5.83 -6.75
N PRO A 134 -4.58 -5.55 -8.05
CA PRO A 134 -3.64 -4.59 -8.63
C PRO A 134 -3.89 -3.14 -8.20
N ASP A 135 -5.12 -2.79 -7.82
CA ASP A 135 -5.54 -1.40 -7.56
C ASP A 135 -5.48 -1.05 -6.06
N THR A 136 -5.40 -2.06 -5.19
CA THR A 136 -5.23 -1.84 -3.75
C THR A 136 -3.76 -1.63 -3.38
N PRO A 137 -3.42 -0.67 -2.48
CA PRO A 137 -2.05 -0.47 -2.03
C PRO A 137 -1.39 -1.73 -1.44
N ALA A 138 -0.13 -1.99 -1.80
CA ALA A 138 0.59 -3.20 -1.39
C ALA A 138 0.70 -3.33 0.14
N ALA A 139 1.00 -2.23 0.85
CA ALA A 139 1.14 -2.23 2.31
C ALA A 139 -0.15 -2.67 3.03
N ARG A 140 -1.32 -2.24 2.52
CA ARG A 140 -2.62 -2.65 3.07
C ARG A 140 -2.87 -4.13 2.84
N GLN A 141 -2.68 -4.61 1.60
CA GLN A 141 -2.84 -6.02 1.27
C GLN A 141 -1.88 -6.91 2.08
N ALA A 142 -0.65 -6.46 2.30
CA ALA A 142 0.33 -7.18 3.09
C ALA A 142 -0.08 -7.27 4.57
N ALA A 143 -0.60 -6.17 5.15
CA ALA A 143 -1.13 -6.18 6.51
C ALA A 143 -2.32 -7.15 6.66
N ASP A 144 -3.25 -7.13 5.70
CA ASP A 144 -4.42 -8.03 5.68
C ASP A 144 -4.02 -9.50 5.46
N ALA A 145 -2.95 -9.75 4.69
CA ALA A 145 -2.44 -11.09 4.42
C ALA A 145 -1.55 -11.65 5.54
N ALA A 146 -0.98 -10.80 6.41
CA ALA A 146 0.06 -11.19 7.36
C ALA A 146 -0.33 -12.38 8.24
N SER A 147 -1.54 -12.39 8.80
CA SER A 147 -2.02 -13.49 9.65
C SER A 147 -2.05 -14.84 8.93
N LYS A 148 -2.47 -14.84 7.66
CA LYS A 148 -2.53 -16.05 6.82
C LYS A 148 -1.14 -16.51 6.40
N VAL A 149 -0.23 -15.59 6.10
CA VAL A 149 1.15 -15.90 5.74
C VAL A 149 1.90 -16.47 6.96
N VAL A 150 1.72 -15.89 8.15
CA VAL A 150 2.32 -16.38 9.41
C VAL A 150 1.91 -17.81 9.73
N ALA A 151 0.66 -18.20 9.42
CA ALA A 151 0.18 -19.57 9.62
C ALA A 151 0.90 -20.61 8.72
N VAL A 152 1.45 -20.17 7.58
CA VAL A 152 2.16 -21.03 6.62
C VAL A 152 3.68 -20.96 6.82
N MET A 153 4.21 -19.76 7.07
CA MET A 153 5.62 -19.50 7.27
C MET A 153 5.77 -18.63 8.52
N PRO A 154 6.34 -19.15 9.62
CA PRO A 154 6.58 -18.36 10.82
C PRO A 154 7.41 -17.11 10.50
N MET A 155 6.89 -15.95 10.88
CA MET A 155 7.53 -14.66 10.71
C MET A 155 7.08 -13.72 11.81
N SER A 156 7.97 -12.85 12.28
CA SER A 156 7.66 -11.86 13.32
C SER A 156 7.82 -10.45 12.75
N LYS A 157 6.85 -9.58 13.02
CA LYS A 157 6.96 -8.17 12.66
C LYS A 157 8.13 -7.55 13.43
N SER A 158 8.98 -6.82 12.72
CA SER A 158 10.16 -6.15 13.24
C SER A 158 10.05 -4.67 12.91
N THR A 159 9.33 -3.93 13.76
CA THR A 159 9.16 -2.48 13.65
C THR A 159 9.54 -1.80 14.95
N LEU A 160 10.00 -0.56 14.83
CA LEU A 160 10.07 0.40 15.93
C LEU A 160 8.81 1.23 15.85
N ASP A 161 7.86 0.93 16.73
CA ASP A 161 6.60 1.65 16.83
C ASP A 161 6.80 2.83 17.80
N GLY A 162 6.23 3.99 17.50
CA GLY A 162 6.39 5.17 18.34
C GLY A 162 5.62 6.38 17.85
N THR A 163 5.81 7.50 18.54
CA THR A 163 5.15 8.77 18.23
C THR A 163 6.17 9.84 17.87
N ILE A 164 6.06 10.38 16.65
CA ILE A 164 6.85 11.51 16.19
C ILE A 164 6.08 12.80 16.47
N LYS A 165 6.67 13.73 17.22
CA LYS A 165 6.11 15.08 17.45
C LYS A 165 6.91 16.11 16.67
N ILE A 166 6.22 16.90 15.85
CA ILE A 166 6.81 17.92 14.98
C ILE A 166 6.08 19.26 15.24
N PRO A 167 6.80 20.34 15.58
CA PRO A 167 6.22 21.68 15.73
C PRO A 167 5.58 22.16 14.43
N HIS A 168 4.50 22.95 14.54
CA HIS A 168 3.72 23.45 13.38
C HIS A 168 4.56 24.04 12.25
N GLN A 169 5.64 24.74 12.60
CA GLN A 169 6.55 25.41 11.66
C GLN A 169 7.25 24.45 10.69
N TYR A 170 7.39 23.17 11.02
CA TYR A 170 8.16 22.20 10.25
C TYR A 170 7.32 21.03 9.70
N VAL A 171 6.01 21.00 9.97
CA VAL A 171 5.12 19.90 9.55
C VAL A 171 5.19 19.67 8.04
N GLY A 172 5.10 20.73 7.24
CA GLY A 172 5.13 20.62 5.76
C GLY A 172 6.43 20.00 5.24
N SER A 173 7.57 20.38 5.81
CA SER A 173 8.89 19.87 5.40
C SER A 173 9.17 18.45 5.91
N ALA A 174 8.67 18.11 7.11
CA ALA A 174 8.94 16.83 7.75
C ALA A 174 8.01 15.70 7.27
N MET A 175 6.78 16.01 6.83
CA MET A 175 5.79 15.00 6.44
C MET A 175 6.24 14.16 5.23
N GLY A 176 7.04 14.73 4.33
CA GLY A 176 7.64 13.99 3.22
C GLY A 176 8.59 12.89 3.69
N SER A 177 9.40 13.16 4.72
CA SER A 177 10.30 12.18 5.33
C SER A 177 9.50 11.11 6.10
N VAL A 178 8.48 11.51 6.85
CA VAL A 178 7.61 10.57 7.58
C VAL A 178 6.90 9.63 6.61
N SER A 179 6.27 10.13 5.55
CA SER A 179 5.56 9.28 4.58
C SER A 179 6.47 8.36 3.78
N LYS A 180 7.76 8.72 3.60
CA LYS A 180 8.74 7.92 2.88
C LYS A 180 9.24 6.71 3.67
N TYR A 181 9.55 6.89 4.96
CA TYR A 181 10.20 5.85 5.77
C TYR A 181 9.25 5.16 6.75
N CYS A 182 8.15 5.81 7.14
CA CYS A 182 7.23 5.30 8.14
C CYS A 182 5.91 4.83 7.54
N GLN A 183 5.33 3.80 8.16
CA GLN A 183 3.91 3.50 8.04
C GLN A 183 3.15 4.32 9.08
N VAL A 184 2.34 5.28 8.62
CA VAL A 184 1.50 6.10 9.50
C VAL A 184 0.33 5.25 10.00
N VAL A 185 0.20 5.16 11.33
CA VAL A 185 -0.87 4.41 12.01
C VAL A 185 -2.00 5.35 12.39
N LYS A 186 -1.68 6.54 12.90
CA LYS A 186 -2.66 7.53 13.33
C LYS A 186 -2.06 8.94 13.35
N ASP A 187 -2.83 9.91 12.88
CA ASP A 187 -2.50 11.32 12.98
C ASP A 187 -3.24 11.96 14.16
N GLY A 188 -2.54 12.77 14.94
CA GLY A 188 -3.07 13.60 16.01
C GLY A 188 -2.54 15.02 15.89
N TYR A 189 -3.40 16.00 16.15
CA TYR A 189 -3.00 17.40 16.22
C TYR A 189 -3.03 17.87 17.67
N THR A 190 -2.01 18.61 18.06
CA THR A 190 -1.89 19.21 19.38
C THR A 190 -1.72 20.72 19.23
N SER A 191 -1.92 21.45 20.32
CA SER A 191 -1.70 22.91 20.36
C SER A 191 -0.27 23.31 19.99
N GLU A 192 0.70 22.40 20.15
CA GLU A 192 2.13 22.67 19.93
C GLU A 192 2.66 22.14 18.58
N GLY A 193 1.91 21.27 17.91
CA GLY A 193 2.33 20.69 16.63
C GLY A 193 1.51 19.49 16.18
N SER A 194 2.08 18.72 15.26
CA SER A 194 1.54 17.43 14.83
C SER A 194 2.20 16.29 15.61
N SER A 195 1.39 15.33 16.05
CA SER A 195 1.80 14.12 16.75
C SER A 195 1.36 12.92 15.92
N ILE A 196 2.31 12.19 15.35
CA ILE A 196 2.06 11.15 14.37
C ILE A 196 2.54 9.82 14.95
N SER A 197 1.61 8.88 15.14
CA SER A 197 1.96 7.50 15.53
C SER A 197 2.40 6.74 14.28
N VAL A 198 3.61 6.19 14.34
CA VAL A 198 4.28 5.56 13.19
C VAL A 198 4.90 4.22 13.55
N SER A 199 4.99 3.35 12.54
CA SER A 199 5.86 2.17 12.56
C SER A 199 7.00 2.36 11.55
N VAL A 200 8.24 2.23 11.99
CA VAL A 200 9.43 2.28 11.10
C VAL A 200 10.17 0.94 11.10
N ALA A 201 10.68 0.52 9.94
CA ALA A 201 11.57 -0.63 9.86
C ALA A 201 12.94 -0.27 10.46
N PRO A 202 13.61 -1.15 11.22
CA PRO A 202 14.91 -0.86 11.83
C PRO A 202 15.97 -0.37 10.83
N GLY A 203 15.98 -0.88 9.60
CA GLY A 203 16.93 -0.46 8.56
C GLY A 203 16.71 0.96 8.02
N ASP A 204 15.53 1.54 8.22
CA ASP A 204 15.19 2.89 7.78
C ASP A 204 15.32 3.93 8.89
N TYR A 205 15.53 3.49 10.14
CA TYR A 205 15.54 4.36 11.31
C TYR A 205 16.58 5.48 11.20
N ASP A 206 17.84 5.14 10.88
CA ASP A 206 18.92 6.13 10.81
C ASP A 206 18.67 7.17 9.70
N MET A 207 18.14 6.73 8.57
CA MET A 207 17.79 7.61 7.44
C MET A 207 16.62 8.53 7.80
N LEU A 208 15.59 8.01 8.47
CA LEU A 208 14.47 8.78 8.98
C LEU A 208 14.95 9.89 9.93
N ILE A 209 15.78 9.54 10.92
CA ILE A 209 16.32 10.50 11.89
C ILE A 209 17.16 11.58 11.20
N SER A 210 18.05 11.19 10.27
CA SER A 210 18.85 12.14 9.50
C SER A 210 17.98 13.12 8.71
N ASP A 211 17.00 12.62 7.97
CA ASP A 211 16.16 13.47 7.11
C ASP A 211 15.19 14.34 7.92
N LEU A 212 14.65 13.84 9.04
CA LEU A 212 13.88 14.65 9.98
C LEU A 212 14.72 15.73 10.64
N THR A 213 15.97 15.43 11.01
CA THR A 213 16.89 16.43 11.60
C THR A 213 17.15 17.57 10.61
N LYS A 214 17.39 17.24 9.33
CA LYS A 214 17.57 18.25 8.27
C LYS A 214 16.31 19.08 8.05
N ALA A 215 15.14 18.44 7.97
CA ALA A 215 13.87 19.11 7.69
C ALA A 215 13.39 20.02 8.83
N THR A 216 13.67 19.65 10.09
CA THR A 216 13.18 20.34 11.30
C THR A 216 14.26 21.15 12.01
N LYS A 217 15.51 21.13 11.50
CA LYS A 217 16.70 21.66 12.19
C LYS A 217 16.88 21.05 13.59
N GLY A 218 16.51 19.78 13.75
CA GLY A 218 16.52 19.05 15.02
C GLY A 218 15.32 19.29 15.93
N ASN A 219 14.33 20.08 15.50
CA ASN A 219 13.11 20.32 16.29
C ASN A 219 12.06 19.22 16.03
N PHE A 220 12.34 18.01 16.51
CA PHE A 220 11.37 16.93 16.58
C PHE A 220 11.69 16.00 17.75
N THR A 221 10.68 15.26 18.23
CA THR A 221 10.90 14.15 19.16
C THR A 221 10.34 12.87 18.57
N PHE A 222 11.03 11.74 18.78
CA PHE A 222 10.52 10.42 18.42
C PHE A 222 10.49 9.53 19.66
N ASP A 223 9.30 9.36 20.22
CA ASP A 223 9.05 8.56 21.41
C ASP A 223 8.78 7.11 20.98
N ILE A 224 9.81 6.25 21.00
CA ILE A 224 9.68 4.83 20.64
C ILE A 224 9.01 4.05 21.78
N GLU A 225 7.93 3.35 21.47
CA GLU A 225 7.24 2.46 22.40
C GLU A 225 8.17 1.31 22.83
N GLY A 226 8.44 1.22 24.14
CA GLY A 226 9.27 0.16 24.73
C GLY A 226 10.63 0.61 25.27
N GLN A 227 11.20 1.75 24.83
CA GLN A 227 12.45 2.27 25.41
C GLN A 227 12.28 2.85 26.83
N GLN A 228 11.06 3.24 27.22
CA GLN A 228 10.76 3.65 28.60
C GLN A 228 10.88 2.51 29.63
N LYS A 229 10.68 1.24 29.24
CA LYS A 229 10.81 0.12 30.18
C LYS A 229 12.27 -0.16 30.59
N ALA A 230 13.25 0.15 29.74
CA ALA A 230 14.66 -0.07 30.06
C ALA A 230 15.21 0.98 31.04
N MET A 231 14.82 2.25 30.91
CA MET A 231 15.28 3.30 31.83
C MET A 231 14.55 3.31 33.19
N ALA A 232 13.30 2.83 33.25
CA ALA A 232 12.59 2.71 34.52
C ALA A 232 13.15 1.59 35.42
N SER A 233 13.65 0.48 34.86
CA SER A 233 14.23 -0.62 35.66
C SER A 233 15.65 -0.35 36.16
N GLY A 234 16.36 0.62 35.57
CA GLY A 234 17.72 1.00 35.99
C GLY A 234 17.76 1.97 37.17
N ASN A 235 16.65 2.66 37.49
CA ASN A 235 16.63 3.70 38.51
C ASN A 235 16.15 3.22 39.89
N GLU A 236 15.43 2.09 39.98
CA GLU A 236 15.01 1.51 41.27
C GLU A 236 16.16 0.85 42.07
N ALA A 237 17.29 0.51 41.42
CA ALA A 237 18.43 -0.11 42.10
C ALA A 237 19.28 0.91 42.90
N THR A 238 19.15 2.21 42.62
CA THR A 238 20.01 3.25 43.22
C THR A 238 19.37 3.99 44.39
N GLU A 239 18.06 3.86 44.60
CA GLU A 239 17.32 4.60 45.63
C GLU A 239 17.20 3.85 46.98
N LYS A 240 17.42 2.52 47.02
CA LYS A 240 17.36 1.74 48.27
C LYS A 240 18.61 1.81 49.17
N LYS A 241 19.66 2.55 48.79
CA LYS A 241 20.93 2.64 49.59
C LYS A 241 21.20 3.98 50.28
N LYS A 242 20.30 4.98 50.18
CA LYS A 242 20.46 6.28 50.85
C LYS A 242 19.24 6.66 51.67
N GLY A 243 19.01 5.96 52.78
CA GLY A 243 17.96 6.33 53.73
C GLY A 243 18.06 5.55 55.02
N GLY A 244 19.03 5.89 55.88
CA GLY A 244 19.14 5.21 57.18
C GLY A 244 20.36 5.59 58.02
N LYS A 245 20.62 6.87 58.25
CA LYS A 245 21.46 7.30 59.38
C LYS A 245 21.08 8.70 59.87
N VAL A 246 20.12 8.78 60.78
CA VAL A 246 19.94 9.93 61.67
C VAL A 246 19.94 9.41 63.10
N GLY A 247 20.82 9.99 63.91
CA GLY A 247 21.30 9.42 65.17
C GLY A 247 20.37 9.58 66.36
N LYS A 248 20.71 8.85 67.42
CA LYS A 248 20.23 9.10 68.79
C LYS A 248 21.45 9.16 69.72
N LYS A 249 21.79 10.38 70.13
CA LYS A 249 22.80 10.71 71.17
C LYS A 249 22.09 10.82 72.52
N GLY A 250 22.75 10.34 73.59
CA GLY A 250 22.44 10.59 75.02
C GLY A 250 21.50 9.56 75.64
N LYS A 251 21.75 9.01 76.84
CA LYS A 251 22.45 9.55 78.01
C LYS A 251 23.09 8.41 78.81
N GLY A 252 24.29 8.66 79.32
CA GLY A 252 24.85 7.90 80.44
C GLY A 252 24.15 8.24 81.76
N GLY A 253 24.06 7.24 82.63
CA GLY A 253 23.66 7.34 84.03
C GLY A 253 24.44 6.30 84.83
N LYS A 254 25.36 6.78 85.67
CA LYS A 254 26.23 6.04 86.59
C LYS A 254 25.43 5.51 87.79
N LYS A 255 25.93 4.38 88.30
CA LYS A 255 25.85 3.84 89.67
C LYS A 255 24.48 3.39 90.18
#